data_AF-A0A6B3FPF6-F1
#
_entry.id   AF-A0A6B3FPF6-F1
#
_cell.length_a   1.000
_cell.length_b   1.000
_cell.length_c   1.000
_cell.angle_alpha   90.00
_cell.angle_beta   90.00
_cell.angle_gamma   90.00
#
_symmetry.space_group_name_H-M   'P 1'
#
loop_
_entity.id
_entity.type
_entity.pdbx_description
1 polymer ?
#
loop_
_entity_poly.entity_id
_entity_poly.type
_entity_poly.pdbx_seq_one_letter_code
_entity_poly.pdbx_strand_id
1 'polypeptide(L)' 'DDALLGDGEIPAARFSAVAARTLVICGGFSSAPARAATRTLAEALPRGRHRTLTGQMREVAPQVLAP' A
#
# COMPACT_ATOMS: atom_id res chain seq x y z
N ASP A 1 7.56 7.05 -18.29
CA ASP A 1 6.71 8.22 -18.55
C ASP A 1 5.28 7.81 -18.35
N ASP A 2 4.44 8.70 -17.81
CA ASP A 2 3.05 8.38 -17.44
C ASP A 2 2.21 8.01 -18.68
N ALA A 3 2.65 8.46 -19.86
CA ALA A 3 2.10 8.03 -21.15
C ALA A 3 2.21 6.52 -21.43
N LEU A 4 3.18 5.82 -20.81
CA LEU A 4 3.39 4.37 -20.97
C LEU A 4 2.98 3.57 -19.73
N LEU A 5 3.14 4.15 -18.54
CA LEU A 5 2.91 3.47 -17.26
C LEU A 5 1.53 3.78 -16.65
N GLY A 6 0.81 4.76 -17.21
CA GLY A 6 -0.33 5.39 -16.56
C GLY A 6 0.09 6.44 -15.55
N ASP A 7 -0.88 7.22 -15.07
CA ASP A 7 -0.74 8.25 -14.03
C ASP A 7 -0.54 7.68 -12.62
N GLY A 8 -0.58 6.36 -12.47
CA GLY A 8 -0.45 5.68 -11.20
C GLY A 8 -1.66 5.87 -10.27
N GLU A 9 -2.80 6.33 -10.80
CA GLU A 9 -4.02 6.45 -10.01
C GLU A 9 -4.52 5.10 -9.52
N ILE A 10 -5.09 5.09 -8.32
CA ILE A 10 -5.68 3.90 -7.74
C ILE A 10 -7.12 3.76 -8.25
N PRO A 11 -7.48 2.72 -9.03
CA PRO A 11 -8.83 2.53 -9.54
C PRO A 11 -9.79 2.07 -8.42
N ALA A 12 -10.29 3.03 -7.64
CA ALA A 12 -11.07 2.77 -6.42
C ALA A 12 -12.28 1.86 -6.64
N ALA A 13 -13.02 2.05 -7.75
CA ALA A 13 -14.18 1.22 -8.10
C ALA A 13 -13.85 -0.26 -8.35
N ARG A 14 -12.60 -0.58 -8.74
CA ARG A 14 -12.17 -1.98 -8.88
C ARG A 14 -11.83 -2.58 -7.52
N PHE A 15 -11.16 -1.81 -6.67
CA PHE A 15 -10.78 -2.27 -5.33
C PHE A 15 -11.95 -2.38 -4.35
N SER A 16 -13.06 -1.67 -4.60
CA SER A 16 -14.29 -1.84 -3.82
C SER A 16 -14.91 -3.24 -3.93
N ALA A 17 -14.55 -4.01 -4.97
CA ALA A 17 -15.02 -5.40 -5.12
C ALA A 17 -14.23 -6.41 -4.26
N VAL A 18 -13.12 -6.02 -3.64
CA VAL A 18 -12.31 -6.91 -2.80
C VAL A 18 -12.99 -7.13 -1.46
N ALA A 19 -13.60 -8.31 -1.30
CA ALA A 19 -14.31 -8.67 -0.07
C ALA A 19 -13.39 -9.15 1.08
N ALA A 20 -12.17 -9.57 0.74
CA ALA A 20 -11.18 -10.04 1.71
C ALA A 20 -10.72 -8.92 2.65
N ARG A 21 -10.33 -9.27 3.87
CA ARG A 21 -9.62 -8.33 4.75
C ARG A 21 -8.20 -8.16 4.21
N THR A 22 -7.80 -6.92 3.98
CA THR A 22 -6.52 -6.64 3.31
C THR A 22 -5.71 -5.65 4.13
N LEU A 23 -4.46 -6.01 4.41
CA LEU A 23 -3.47 -5.12 4.99
C LEU A 23 -2.53 -4.64 3.89
N VAL A 24 -2.48 -3.32 3.68
CA VAL A 24 -1.54 -2.66 2.78
C VAL A 24 -0.37 -2.15 3.62
N ILE A 25 0.84 -2.59 3.27
CA ILE A 25 2.05 -2.27 4.01
C ILE A 25 2.95 -1.37 3.16
N CYS A 26 3.48 -0.31 3.76
CA CYS A 26 4.51 0.54 3.17
C CYS A 26 5.79 0.53 4.01
N GLY A 27 6.95 0.51 3.38
CA GLY A 27 8.24 0.64 4.07
C GLY A 27 8.43 2.05 4.64
N GLY A 28 9.12 2.16 5.78
CA GLY A 28 9.42 3.45 6.41
C GLY A 28 10.31 4.36 5.57
N PHE A 29 11.17 3.77 4.73
CA PHE A 29 12.04 4.51 3.79
C PHE A 29 11.40 4.73 2.40
N SER A 30 10.17 4.26 2.17
CA SER A 30 9.46 4.51 0.91
C SER A 30 9.26 6.01 0.71
N SER A 31 9.33 6.48 -0.55
CA SER A 31 9.14 7.89 -0.89
C SER A 31 7.74 8.41 -0.48
N ALA A 32 7.59 9.73 -0.36
CA ALA A 32 6.29 10.32 -0.06
C ALA A 32 5.18 9.92 -1.05
N PRO A 33 5.41 9.88 -2.38
CA PRO A 33 4.43 9.36 -3.34
C PRO A 33 4.05 7.90 -3.10
N ALA A 34 5.02 7.03 -2.80
CA ALA A 34 4.73 5.62 -2.50
C ALA A 34 3.90 5.45 -1.21
N ARG A 35 4.18 6.27 -0.19
CA ARG A 35 3.37 6.29 1.05
C ARG A 35 1.95 6.79 0.80
N ALA A 36 1.79 7.78 -0.08
CA ALA A 36 0.47 8.28 -0.47
C ALA A 36 -0.31 7.22 -1.25
N ALA A 37 0.29 6.61 -2.28
CA ALA A 37 -0.35 5.59 -3.10
C ALA A 37 -0.82 4.37 -2.28
N THR A 38 0.01 3.88 -1.36
CA THR A 38 -0.38 2.76 -0.47
C THR A 38 -1.50 3.12 0.50
N ARG A 39 -1.58 4.39 0.93
CA ARG A 39 -2.70 4.88 1.74
C ARG A 39 -3.99 4.95 0.91
N THR A 40 -3.95 5.58 -0.26
CA THR A 40 -5.10 5.66 -1.17
C THR A 40 -5.63 4.27 -1.55
N LEU A 41 -4.73 3.30 -1.73
CA LEU A 41 -5.11 1.90 -1.96
C LEU A 41 -5.85 1.28 -0.77
N ALA A 42 -5.37 1.53 0.46
CA ALA A 42 -6.06 1.03 1.65
C ALA A 42 -7.45 1.63 1.82
N GLU A 43 -7.62 2.91 1.47
CA GLU A 43 -8.91 3.62 1.51
C GLU A 43 -9.90 3.13 0.45
N ALA A 44 -9.41 2.72 -0.71
CA ALA A 44 -10.22 2.13 -1.78
C ALA A 44 -10.76 0.72 -1.44
N LEU A 45 -10.19 0.05 -0.44
CA LEU A 45 -10.57 -1.30 -0.04
C LEU A 45 -11.64 -1.25 1.07
N PRO A 46 -12.80 -1.91 0.92
CA PRO A 46 -13.89 -1.84 1.91
C PRO A 46 -13.49 -2.32 3.31
N ARG A 47 -12.47 -3.20 3.39
CA ARG A 47 -11.90 -3.75 4.62
C ARG A 47 -10.39 -3.57 4.66
N GLY A 48 -9.91 -2.47 4.08
CA GLY A 48 -8.50 -2.12 4.03
C GLY A 48 -7.97 -1.59 5.35
N ARG A 49 -6.71 -1.90 5.64
CA ARG A 49 -5.90 -1.23 6.66
C ARG A 49 -4.56 -0.85 6.08
N HIS A 50 -4.00 0.27 6.51
CA HIS A 50 -2.66 0.72 6.13
C HIS A 50 -1.71 0.62 7.31
N ARG A 51 -0.48 0.13 7.08
CA ARG A 51 0.59 0.16 8.07
C ARG A 51 1.91 0.58 7.43
N THR A 52 2.63 1.46 8.11
CA THR A 52 4.02 1.78 7.77
C THR A 52 4.97 1.04 8.69
N LEU A 53 5.94 0.31 8.11
CA LEU A 53 7.00 -0.36 8.87
C LEU A 53 8.16 0.60 9.10
N THR A 54 8.18 1.23 10.27
CA THR A 54 9.26 2.15 10.66
C THR A 54 10.57 1.38 10.91
N GLY A 55 11.69 1.91 10.42
CA GLY A 55 13.03 1.36 10.71
C GLY A 55 13.44 0.09 9.96
N GLN A 56 12.61 -0.39 9.03
CA GLN A 56 12.93 -1.55 8.19
C GLN A 56 13.40 -1.11 6.80
N MET A 57 14.56 -1.60 6.36
CA MET A 57 15.09 -1.34 5.01
C MET A 57 14.47 -2.33 4.01
N ARG A 58 15.14 -2.60 2.88
CA ARG A 58 14.61 -3.45 1.81
C ARG A 58 14.40 -4.91 2.25
N GLU A 59 15.18 -5.37 3.23
CA GLU A 59 14.88 -6.58 3.99
C GLU A 59 14.04 -6.21 5.21
N VAL A 60 12.81 -6.72 5.22
CA VAL A 60 11.92 -6.63 6.37
C VAL A 60 12.21 -7.85 7.24
N ALA A 61 12.57 -7.60 8.51
CA ALA A 61 12.73 -8.68 9.47
C ALA A 61 11.41 -9.48 9.58
N PRO A 62 11.42 -10.83 9.46
CA PRO A 62 10.20 -11.64 9.50
C PRO A 62 9.28 -11.36 10.70
N GLN A 63 9.88 -11.01 11.85
CA GLN A 63 9.22 -10.67 13.11
C GLN A 63 8.40 -9.37 13.06
N VAL A 64 8.54 -8.58 11.99
CA VAL A 64 7.76 -7.36 11.77
C VAL A 64 6.51 -7.64 10.92
N LEU A 65 6.53 -8.71 10.12
CA LEU A 65 5.42 -9.11 9.24
C LEU A 65 4.46 -10.08 9.92
N ALA A 66 4.94 -10.91 10.83
CA ALA A 66 4.13 -11.82 11.65
C ALA A 66 4.35 -11.53 13.16
N PRO A 67 3.36 -11.78 14.03
CA PRO A 67 3.65 -12.19 15.40
C PRO A 67 4.32 -13.58 15.43
#